data_AF-A0A6C1BZS5-F1
#
_entry.id   AF-A0A6C1BZS5-F1
#
_cell.length_a   1.000
_cell.length_b   1.000
_cell.length_c   1.000
_cell.angle_alpha   90.00
_cell.angle_beta   90.00
_cell.angle_gamma   90.00
#
_symmetry.space_group_name_H-M   'P 1'
#
loop_
_entity.id
_entity.type
_entity.pdbx_description
1 polymer ?
#
loop_
_entity_poly.entity_id
_entity_poly.type
_entity_poly.pdbx_seq_one_letter_code
_entity_poly.pdbx_strand_id
1 'polypeptide(L)'
;MPHAHRTSPRRYARRPRPAPAAALATAVSGLLVALTLGASPAAAQPPTPPSAQEAATMLSGLTERAEGSMDGYSRSKFPHWTDQGNNCNTREAVLKRDGEGVETGSDCYPTKGTWTSPYDGQKWTKPSDVDIDHVVPLAEAWRSGAAKWTQDKRKELANNLKIAQLLAVTDNVNQEKGDQDPAKWMPPSSGYHCTYARMWIWVKHTYDLTADADEKTALKKALGTC
;
A
#
# COMPACT_ATOMS: atom_id res chain seq x y z
N MET A 1 65.34 27.21 -35.23
CA MET A 1 65.37 26.85 -36.66
C MET A 1 66.79 26.96 -37.17
N PRO A 2 67.22 26.18 -38.18
CA PRO A 2 66.70 24.87 -38.59
C PRO A 2 67.10 23.81 -37.52
N HIS A 3 67.64 22.59 -37.69
CA HIS A 3 67.92 21.65 -38.82
C HIS A 3 67.96 20.19 -38.25
N ALA A 4 68.47 19.20 -38.98
CA ALA A 4 67.64 18.18 -39.63
C ALA A 4 68.38 16.83 -39.84
N HIS A 5 67.59 15.76 -39.98
CA HIS A 5 67.86 14.49 -40.70
C HIS A 5 68.90 13.42 -40.25
N ARG A 6 68.42 12.17 -40.38
CA ARG A 6 69.07 10.93 -40.88
C ARG A 6 70.05 10.12 -40.01
N THR A 7 69.47 9.14 -39.32
CA THR A 7 69.64 7.68 -39.56
C THR A 7 70.98 7.13 -40.10
N SER A 8 71.58 6.19 -39.37
CA SER A 8 72.22 4.98 -39.94
C SER A 8 72.31 3.84 -38.90
N PRO A 9 72.43 2.56 -39.32
CA PRO A 9 72.02 1.41 -38.49
C PRO A 9 73.14 0.75 -37.68
N ARG A 10 72.75 -0.04 -36.66
CA ARG A 10 73.60 -1.09 -36.07
C ARG A 10 72.95 -2.48 -36.20
N ARG A 11 73.81 -3.50 -36.14
CA ARG A 11 73.56 -4.84 -36.71
C ARG A 11 72.86 -5.80 -35.75
N TYR A 12 72.18 -6.78 -36.32
CA TYR A 12 71.62 -7.95 -35.63
C TYR A 12 72.68 -8.70 -34.81
N ALA A 13 72.27 -9.19 -33.63
CA ALA A 13 72.90 -10.31 -32.95
C ALA A 13 71.79 -11.25 -32.43
N ARG A 14 71.58 -12.39 -33.09
CA ARG A 14 70.69 -13.46 -32.58
C ARG A 14 71.44 -14.25 -31.50
N ARG A 15 70.79 -14.51 -30.36
CA ARG A 15 71.11 -15.64 -29.46
C ARG A 15 69.81 -16.35 -29.01
N PRO A 16 69.88 -17.62 -28.60
CA PRO A 16 68.76 -18.55 -28.77
C PRO A 16 67.76 -18.58 -27.60
N ARG A 17 66.59 -19.18 -27.89
CA ARG A 17 65.54 -19.51 -26.91
C ARG A 17 65.94 -20.72 -26.05
N PRO A 18 65.64 -20.71 -24.74
CA PRO A 18 65.10 -21.86 -24.04
C PRO A 18 63.57 -21.88 -24.10
N ALA A 19 62.98 -23.05 -23.86
CA ALA A 19 61.54 -23.28 -23.67
C ALA A 19 61.37 -24.45 -22.68
N PRO A 20 60.15 -24.79 -22.24
CA PRO A 20 59.07 -23.91 -21.78
C PRO A 20 58.73 -24.19 -20.29
N ALA A 21 58.17 -23.21 -19.59
CA ALA A 21 57.57 -23.42 -18.26
C ALA A 21 56.05 -23.25 -18.36
N ALA A 22 55.31 -24.35 -18.25
CA ALA A 22 53.84 -24.34 -18.31
C ALA A 22 53.26 -23.94 -16.94
N ALA A 23 52.75 -22.72 -16.83
CA ALA A 23 51.99 -22.28 -15.66
C ALA A 23 50.49 -22.51 -15.89
N LEU A 24 49.93 -23.54 -15.26
CA LEU A 24 48.50 -23.83 -15.24
C LEU A 24 47.77 -22.81 -14.33
N ALA A 25 47.41 -21.66 -14.90
CA ALA A 25 46.55 -20.69 -14.23
C ALA A 25 45.08 -21.16 -14.26
N THR A 26 44.66 -21.88 -13.23
CA THR A 26 43.25 -22.27 -13.04
C THR A 26 42.40 -21.04 -12.74
N ALA A 27 41.68 -20.54 -13.75
CA ALA A 27 40.76 -19.42 -13.61
C ALA A 27 39.54 -19.83 -12.77
N VAL A 28 39.56 -19.51 -11.47
CA VAL A 28 38.40 -19.66 -10.59
C VAL A 28 37.45 -18.49 -10.84
N SER A 29 36.51 -18.68 -11.77
CA SER A 29 35.44 -17.72 -12.07
C SER A 29 34.44 -17.63 -10.91
N GLY A 30 34.78 -16.85 -9.88
CA GLY A 30 33.90 -16.55 -8.74
C GLY A 30 32.72 -15.69 -9.17
N LEU A 31 31.61 -16.33 -9.55
CA LEU A 31 30.36 -15.66 -9.91
C LEU A 31 29.68 -15.11 -8.65
N LEU A 32 30.06 -13.89 -8.26
CA LEU A 32 29.39 -13.12 -7.22
C LEU A 32 28.01 -12.66 -7.71
N VAL A 33 27.00 -13.52 -7.52
CA VAL A 33 25.59 -13.14 -7.67
C VAL A 33 25.22 -12.21 -6.52
N ALA A 34 25.40 -10.91 -6.73
CA ALA A 34 24.95 -9.89 -5.81
C ALA A 34 23.42 -9.85 -5.80
N LEU A 35 22.81 -10.55 -4.83
CA LEU A 35 21.39 -10.45 -4.51
C LEU A 35 21.09 -9.07 -3.92
N THR A 36 20.97 -8.07 -4.78
CA THR A 36 20.44 -6.75 -4.43
C THR A 36 18.95 -6.91 -4.11
N LEU A 37 18.65 -7.19 -2.85
CA LEU A 37 17.33 -7.00 -2.28
C LEU A 37 17.00 -5.50 -2.34
N GLY A 38 16.45 -5.10 -3.48
CA GLY A 38 15.97 -3.75 -3.71
C GLY A 38 14.80 -3.47 -2.78
N ALA A 39 15.08 -2.87 -1.63
CA ALA A 39 14.07 -2.27 -0.80
C ALA A 39 13.48 -1.09 -1.58
N SER A 40 12.38 -1.33 -2.28
CA SER A 40 11.55 -0.28 -2.85
C SER A 40 11.27 0.76 -1.77
N PRO A 41 11.30 2.08 -2.07
CA PRO A 41 10.90 3.08 -1.11
C PRO A 41 9.49 2.74 -0.62
N ALA A 42 9.29 2.79 0.70
CA ALA A 42 7.98 2.51 1.29
C ALA A 42 6.97 3.50 0.69
N ALA A 43 6.01 2.97 -0.07
CA ALA A 43 4.98 3.79 -0.69
C ALA A 43 4.13 4.42 0.42
N ALA A 44 3.75 5.69 0.22
CA ALA A 44 2.89 6.43 1.14
C ALA A 44 1.43 5.96 1.03
N GLN A 45 1.17 4.70 1.34
CA GLN A 45 -0.08 3.97 1.06
C GLN A 45 -0.35 2.82 2.06
N PRO A 46 -1.62 2.36 2.17
CA PRO A 46 -1.98 1.11 2.85
C PRO A 46 -1.33 -0.15 2.26
N PRO A 47 -1.36 -1.28 3.00
CA PRO A 47 -0.92 -2.58 2.49
C PRO A 47 -1.55 -2.91 1.14
N THR A 48 -0.74 -3.37 0.17
CA THR A 48 -1.21 -3.69 -1.18
C THR A 48 -2.34 -4.74 -1.11
N PRO A 49 -3.54 -4.47 -1.67
CA PRO A 49 -4.63 -5.43 -1.64
C PRO A 49 -4.38 -6.62 -2.59
N PRO A 50 -5.04 -7.77 -2.38
CA PRO A 50 -4.98 -8.95 -3.25
C PRO A 50 -5.14 -8.59 -4.74
N SER A 51 -4.62 -9.42 -5.65
CA SER A 51 -4.78 -9.20 -7.09
C SER A 51 -6.25 -9.16 -7.51
N ALA A 52 -6.54 -8.60 -8.69
CA ALA A 52 -7.91 -8.54 -9.21
C ALA A 52 -8.56 -9.93 -9.31
N GLN A 53 -7.77 -10.97 -9.63
CA GLN A 53 -8.24 -12.36 -9.70
C GLN A 53 -8.56 -12.93 -8.31
N GLU A 54 -7.71 -12.70 -7.31
CA GLU A 54 -7.97 -13.11 -5.92
C GLU A 54 -9.18 -12.37 -5.34
N ALA A 55 -9.30 -11.07 -5.60
CA ALA A 55 -10.45 -10.27 -5.20
C ALA A 55 -11.75 -10.76 -5.88
N ALA A 56 -11.71 -11.12 -7.17
CA ALA A 56 -12.87 -11.72 -7.85
C ALA A 56 -13.27 -13.08 -7.22
N THR A 57 -12.31 -13.88 -6.77
CA THR A 57 -12.55 -15.13 -6.02
C THR A 57 -13.15 -14.85 -4.64
N MET A 58 -12.59 -13.90 -3.88
CA MET A 58 -13.10 -13.47 -2.57
C MET A 58 -14.54 -12.94 -2.67
N LEU A 59 -14.83 -12.06 -3.64
CA LEU A 59 -16.16 -11.50 -3.93
C LEU A 59 -17.20 -12.58 -4.26
N SER A 60 -16.78 -13.62 -4.98
CA SER A 60 -17.62 -14.77 -5.30
C SER A 60 -17.94 -15.64 -4.07
N GLY A 61 -17.07 -15.60 -3.04
CA GLY A 61 -17.28 -16.25 -1.74
C GLY A 61 -18.05 -15.41 -0.73
N LEU A 62 -18.31 -14.11 -0.98
CA LEU A 62 -19.09 -13.27 -0.06
C LEU A 62 -20.56 -13.70 -0.03
N THR A 63 -21.07 -13.95 1.18
CA THR A 63 -22.48 -14.24 1.43
C THR A 63 -23.33 -13.05 0.99
N GLU A 64 -24.23 -13.29 0.05
CA GLU A 64 -25.14 -12.27 -0.47
C GLU A 64 -26.30 -12.02 0.51
N ARG A 65 -26.46 -10.77 0.94
CA ARG A 65 -27.52 -10.35 1.87
C ARG A 65 -27.70 -8.84 1.82
N ALA A 66 -28.94 -8.37 1.75
CA ALA A 66 -29.29 -6.97 1.95
C ALA A 66 -28.80 -6.44 3.31
N GLU A 67 -28.51 -5.13 3.37
CA GLU A 67 -28.09 -4.43 4.59
C GLU A 67 -29.06 -4.70 5.77
N GLY A 68 -28.49 -5.02 6.93
CA GLY A 68 -29.22 -5.15 8.19
C GLY A 68 -29.62 -3.80 8.79
N SER A 69 -30.42 -3.84 9.87
CA SER A 69 -30.85 -2.62 10.57
C SER A 69 -29.70 -1.90 11.29
N MET A 70 -29.81 -0.57 11.35
CA MET A 70 -28.98 0.31 12.19
C MET A 70 -29.40 0.31 13.67
N ASP A 71 -30.41 -0.48 14.07
CA ASP A 71 -30.88 -0.57 15.46
C ASP A 71 -29.73 -0.83 16.44
N GLY A 72 -29.57 0.08 17.40
CA GLY A 72 -28.52 0.00 18.40
C GLY A 72 -27.09 0.25 17.89
N TYR A 73 -26.89 0.71 16.65
CA TYR A 73 -25.59 1.20 16.18
C TYR A 73 -25.12 2.39 17.04
N SER A 74 -23.81 2.46 17.27
CA SER A 74 -23.13 3.69 17.71
C SER A 74 -21.64 3.55 17.43
N ARG A 75 -20.96 4.62 16.98
CA ARG A 75 -19.52 4.61 16.69
C ARG A 75 -18.68 4.18 17.90
N SER A 76 -19.14 4.44 19.12
CA SER A 76 -18.49 4.01 20.38
C SER A 76 -18.45 2.48 20.57
N LYS A 77 -19.32 1.72 19.89
CA LYS A 77 -19.27 0.24 19.89
C LYS A 77 -18.10 -0.32 19.08
N PHE A 78 -17.38 0.53 18.36
CA PHE A 78 -16.13 0.25 17.66
C PHE A 78 -15.03 1.13 18.29
N PRO A 79 -14.40 0.73 19.41
CA PRO A 79 -13.28 1.47 20.00
C PRO A 79 -12.15 1.61 18.97
N HIS A 80 -11.83 2.84 18.59
CA HIS A 80 -10.82 3.18 17.59
C HIS A 80 -9.81 4.16 18.16
N TRP A 81 -8.70 4.37 17.44
CA TRP A 81 -7.53 5.11 17.92
C TRP A 81 -6.87 4.41 19.11
N THR A 82 -6.71 3.08 19.01
CA THR A 82 -5.89 2.30 19.95
C THR A 82 -4.40 2.51 19.68
N ASP A 83 -3.57 2.34 20.71
CA ASP A 83 -2.11 2.25 20.60
C ASP A 83 -1.67 1.21 19.55
N GLN A 84 -0.61 1.54 18.82
CA GLN A 84 0.10 0.69 17.85
C GLN A 84 1.61 0.61 18.16
N GLY A 85 2.03 1.10 19.33
CA GLY A 85 3.42 1.25 19.73
C GLY A 85 4.08 2.52 19.21
N ASN A 86 5.30 2.80 19.70
CA ASN A 86 6.07 4.01 19.37
C ASN A 86 5.32 5.33 19.66
N ASN A 87 4.45 5.32 20.68
CA ASN A 87 3.53 6.40 21.06
C ASN A 87 2.47 6.76 20.00
N CYS A 88 2.37 6.01 18.90
CA CYS A 88 1.37 6.25 17.86
C CYS A 88 0.05 5.56 18.24
N ASN A 89 -1.06 6.30 18.26
CA ASN A 89 -2.35 5.64 18.11
C ASN A 89 -2.54 5.30 16.62
N THR A 90 -3.56 4.50 16.33
CA THR A 90 -3.88 4.02 14.99
C THR A 90 -4.02 5.15 13.95
N ARG A 91 -4.51 6.34 14.33
CA ARG A 91 -4.62 7.50 13.43
C ARG A 91 -3.25 8.03 13.01
N GLU A 92 -2.34 8.28 13.96
CA GLU A 92 -0.99 8.79 13.62
C GLU A 92 -0.15 7.72 12.93
N ALA A 93 -0.37 6.43 13.26
CA ALA A 93 0.24 5.33 12.53
C ALA A 93 -0.16 5.32 11.04
N VAL A 94 -1.41 5.62 10.70
CA VAL A 94 -1.85 5.77 9.30
C VAL A 94 -1.30 7.06 8.68
N LEU A 95 -1.39 8.21 9.35
CA LEU A 95 -0.83 9.46 8.80
C LEU A 95 0.68 9.36 8.56
N LYS A 96 1.42 8.68 9.43
CA LYS A 96 2.87 8.45 9.28
C LYS A 96 3.21 7.45 8.17
N ARG A 97 2.28 6.56 7.82
CA ARG A 97 2.40 5.60 6.71
C ARG A 97 2.03 6.22 5.37
N ASP A 98 0.97 7.03 5.32
CA ASP A 98 0.36 7.54 4.07
C ASP A 98 0.79 8.97 3.68
N GLY A 99 1.68 9.58 4.45
CA GLY A 99 2.22 10.91 4.14
C GLY A 99 3.62 10.88 3.53
N GLU A 100 3.84 11.72 2.53
CA GLU A 100 5.16 12.05 2.00
C GLU A 100 5.89 12.99 2.98
N GLY A 101 7.15 12.68 3.31
CA GLY A 101 8.01 13.58 4.10
C GLY A 101 7.53 13.88 5.53
N VAL A 102 6.89 12.91 6.20
CA VAL A 102 6.29 13.11 7.52
C VAL A 102 7.33 13.21 8.63
N GLU A 103 7.20 14.25 9.45
CA GLU A 103 7.90 14.41 10.74
C GLU A 103 6.85 14.35 11.87
N THR A 104 7.19 13.74 13.00
CA THR A 104 6.26 13.51 14.12
C THR A 104 6.80 14.00 15.45
N GLY A 105 5.93 14.48 16.33
CA GLY A 105 6.22 14.79 17.73
C GLY A 105 6.55 13.54 18.57
N SER A 106 6.85 13.77 19.85
CA SER A 106 7.11 12.70 20.85
C SER A 106 5.87 11.85 21.18
N ASP A 107 4.69 12.38 20.88
CA ASP A 107 3.36 11.77 20.90
C ASP A 107 2.98 11.11 19.56
N CYS A 108 3.94 10.97 18.64
CA CYS A 108 3.77 10.52 17.25
C CYS A 108 2.85 11.42 16.38
N TYR A 109 2.27 12.51 16.90
CA TYR A 109 1.42 13.39 16.11
C TYR A 109 2.23 14.05 14.98
N PRO A 110 1.79 14.00 13.71
CA PRO A 110 2.52 14.62 12.61
C PRO A 110 2.60 16.15 12.78
N THR A 111 3.81 16.68 12.75
CA THR A 111 4.08 18.13 12.78
C THR A 111 4.26 18.72 11.38
N LYS A 112 4.54 17.85 10.39
CA LYS A 112 4.79 18.18 8.98
C LYS A 112 4.55 16.93 8.13
N GLY A 113 4.18 17.13 6.87
CA GLY A 113 4.04 16.08 5.85
C GLY A 113 3.24 16.58 4.65
N THR A 114 2.96 15.68 3.70
CA THR A 114 2.00 15.92 2.61
C THR A 114 1.24 14.64 2.31
N TRP A 115 -0.07 14.69 2.42
CA TRP A 115 -0.96 13.55 2.18
C TRP A 115 -1.66 13.73 0.84
N THR A 116 -1.50 12.74 -0.04
CA THR A 116 -2.19 12.70 -1.33
C THR A 116 -3.37 11.76 -1.20
N SER A 117 -4.57 12.32 -1.10
CA SER A 117 -5.81 11.54 -1.03
C SER A 117 -6.00 10.75 -2.33
N PRO A 118 -6.09 9.41 -2.27
CA PRO A 118 -6.28 8.61 -3.48
C PRO A 118 -7.70 8.71 -4.06
N TYR A 119 -8.67 9.21 -3.28
CA TYR A 119 -10.06 9.27 -3.70
C TYR A 119 -10.37 10.44 -4.63
N ASP A 120 -9.66 11.57 -4.51
CA ASP A 120 -9.86 12.78 -5.33
C ASP A 120 -8.53 13.33 -5.92
N GLY A 121 -7.38 12.79 -5.52
CA GLY A 121 -6.06 13.23 -5.96
C GLY A 121 -5.55 14.50 -5.27
N GLN A 122 -6.28 15.05 -4.30
CA GLN A 122 -5.89 16.30 -3.63
C GLN A 122 -4.69 16.09 -2.68
N LYS A 123 -3.80 17.11 -2.61
CA LYS A 123 -2.65 17.13 -1.70
C LYS A 123 -2.86 18.12 -0.55
N TRP A 124 -3.03 17.61 0.67
CA TRP A 124 -3.19 18.42 1.89
C TRP A 124 -1.97 18.28 2.82
N THR A 125 -1.67 19.32 3.60
CA THR A 125 -0.45 19.41 4.44
C THR A 125 -0.72 19.66 5.91
N LYS A 126 -1.98 19.95 6.29
CA LYS A 126 -2.40 20.23 7.67
C LYS A 126 -2.91 18.95 8.34
N PRO A 127 -2.18 18.33 9.29
CA PRO A 127 -2.47 16.96 9.75
C PRO A 127 -3.74 16.81 10.60
N SER A 128 -4.34 17.92 11.04
CA SER A 128 -5.66 17.94 11.69
C SER A 128 -6.82 17.78 10.70
N ASP A 129 -6.58 18.05 9.41
CA ASP A 129 -7.61 18.17 8.38
C ASP A 129 -7.56 16.96 7.43
N VAL A 130 -6.46 16.21 7.44
CA VAL A 130 -6.38 14.90 6.78
C VAL A 130 -7.13 13.90 7.64
N ASP A 131 -8.15 13.28 7.05
CA ASP A 131 -9.00 12.32 7.76
C ASP A 131 -8.55 10.88 7.47
N ILE A 132 -8.88 9.96 8.37
CA ILE A 132 -8.55 8.54 8.22
C ILE A 132 -9.84 7.76 7.97
N ASP A 133 -10.03 7.34 6.72
CA ASP A 133 -11.18 6.56 6.29
C ASP A 133 -11.09 5.10 6.75
N HIS A 134 -12.24 4.53 7.09
CA HIS A 134 -12.48 3.10 7.18
C HIS A 134 -13.06 2.64 5.83
N VAL A 135 -12.25 2.00 4.98
CA VAL A 135 -12.63 1.65 3.59
C VAL A 135 -14.02 1.05 3.53
N VAL A 136 -14.27 0.04 4.36
CA VAL A 136 -15.62 -0.40 4.72
C VAL A 136 -16.05 0.40 5.96
N PRO A 137 -17.03 1.34 5.87
CA PRO A 137 -17.42 2.19 6.99
C PRO A 137 -17.92 1.40 8.19
N LEU A 138 -17.67 1.89 9.42
CA LEU A 138 -18.09 1.20 10.64
C LEU A 138 -19.62 1.01 10.76
N ALA A 139 -20.39 1.91 10.14
CA ALA A 139 -21.85 1.83 10.04
C ALA A 139 -22.32 0.85 8.96
N GLU A 140 -21.64 0.76 7.81
CA GLU A 140 -21.91 -0.28 6.81
C GLU A 140 -21.59 -1.66 7.40
N ALA A 141 -20.39 -1.82 7.98
CA ALA A 141 -19.95 -3.07 8.61
C ALA A 141 -20.92 -3.54 9.71
N TRP A 142 -21.58 -2.62 10.42
CA TRP A 142 -22.66 -2.94 11.36
C TRP A 142 -23.81 -3.66 10.66
N ARG A 143 -24.31 -3.10 9.56
CA ARG A 143 -25.42 -3.62 8.75
C ARG A 143 -25.06 -4.94 8.06
N SER A 144 -23.82 -5.09 7.57
CA SER A 144 -23.34 -6.33 6.93
C SER A 144 -22.81 -7.40 7.90
N GLY A 145 -22.89 -7.17 9.23
CA GLY A 145 -22.80 -8.26 10.22
C GLY A 145 -22.27 -7.90 11.60
N ALA A 146 -21.50 -6.81 11.73
CA ALA A 146 -20.78 -6.44 12.96
C ALA A 146 -21.70 -6.05 14.15
N ALA A 147 -23.00 -5.84 13.89
CA ALA A 147 -24.03 -5.78 14.92
C ALA A 147 -24.00 -6.99 15.88
N LYS A 148 -23.68 -8.19 15.36
CA LYS A 148 -23.67 -9.45 16.11
C LYS A 148 -22.34 -9.78 16.79
N TRP A 149 -21.29 -8.98 16.56
CA TRP A 149 -19.94 -9.28 17.05
C TRP A 149 -19.74 -8.85 18.52
N THR A 150 -18.69 -9.41 19.13
CA THR A 150 -18.10 -8.86 20.36
C THR A 150 -17.54 -7.45 20.12
N GLN A 151 -17.36 -6.69 21.20
CA GLN A 151 -16.73 -5.37 21.10
C GLN A 151 -15.27 -5.47 20.65
N ASP A 152 -14.57 -6.57 20.96
CA ASP A 152 -13.19 -6.79 20.54
C ASP A 152 -13.03 -7.05 19.03
N LYS A 153 -13.91 -7.82 18.36
CA LYS A 153 -13.84 -7.96 16.89
C LYS A 153 -14.21 -6.64 16.18
N ARG A 154 -15.10 -5.81 16.78
CA ARG A 154 -15.37 -4.44 16.29
C ARG A 154 -14.18 -3.48 16.50
N LYS A 155 -13.50 -3.58 17.64
CA LYS A 155 -12.24 -2.88 17.93
C LYS A 155 -11.14 -3.32 16.96
N GLU A 156 -11.04 -4.60 16.64
CA GLU A 156 -10.06 -5.11 15.68
C GLU A 156 -10.28 -4.51 14.29
N LEU A 157 -11.50 -4.63 13.72
CA LEU A 157 -11.87 -4.00 12.44
C LEU A 157 -11.50 -2.51 12.39
N ALA A 158 -11.79 -1.78 13.47
CA ALA A 158 -11.59 -0.33 13.50
C ALA A 158 -10.12 0.09 13.66
N ASN A 159 -9.18 -0.82 13.95
CA ASN A 159 -7.75 -0.53 14.12
C ASN A 159 -6.79 -1.48 13.36
N ASN A 160 -7.29 -2.29 12.42
CA ASN A 160 -6.46 -3.27 11.71
C ASN A 160 -5.63 -2.62 10.58
N LEU A 161 -4.33 -2.45 10.84
CA LEU A 161 -3.34 -1.93 9.89
C LEU A 161 -2.66 -3.01 9.01
N LYS A 162 -2.99 -4.30 9.19
CA LYS A 162 -2.42 -5.42 8.42
C LYS A 162 -3.10 -5.62 7.06
N ILE A 163 -4.33 -5.13 6.93
CA ILE A 163 -5.08 -5.11 5.67
C ILE A 163 -5.38 -3.67 5.26
N ALA A 164 -5.84 -3.49 4.04
CA ALA A 164 -6.19 -2.18 3.48
C ALA A 164 -7.56 -1.63 3.96
N GLN A 165 -7.83 -1.66 5.28
CA GLN A 165 -9.07 -1.11 5.87
C GLN A 165 -8.96 0.37 6.26
N LEU A 166 -7.74 0.89 6.41
CA LEU A 166 -7.47 2.23 6.93
C LEU A 166 -6.54 2.98 5.99
N LEU A 167 -6.87 4.21 5.62
CA LEU A 167 -6.05 5.09 4.77
C LEU A 167 -6.30 6.59 5.04
N ALA A 168 -5.32 7.42 4.69
CA ALA A 168 -5.45 8.88 4.71
C ALA A 168 -6.18 9.44 3.46
N VAL A 169 -7.14 10.33 3.69
CA VAL A 169 -7.96 11.01 2.66
C VAL A 169 -8.19 12.48 3.01
N THR A 170 -8.75 13.25 2.09
CA THR A 170 -9.29 14.59 2.35
C THR A 170 -10.60 14.49 3.14
N ASP A 171 -10.80 15.40 4.09
CA ASP A 171 -12.01 15.43 4.94
C ASP A 171 -13.31 15.52 4.12
N ASN A 172 -13.36 16.39 3.10
CA ASN A 172 -14.57 16.57 2.30
C ASN A 172 -14.98 15.27 1.56
N VAL A 173 -14.03 14.54 0.97
CA VAL A 173 -14.35 13.32 0.20
C VAL A 173 -14.72 12.15 1.14
N ASN A 174 -14.25 12.19 2.39
CA ASN A 174 -14.69 11.25 3.42
C ASN A 174 -16.11 11.57 3.92
N GLN A 175 -16.46 12.85 4.08
CA GLN A 175 -17.81 13.29 4.40
C GLN A 175 -18.80 12.99 3.26
N GLU A 176 -18.37 13.14 2.00
CA GLU A 176 -19.14 12.75 0.80
C GLU A 176 -19.41 11.24 0.75
N LYS A 177 -18.46 10.40 1.20
CA LYS A 177 -18.60 8.93 1.29
C LYS A 177 -19.52 8.50 2.44
N GLY A 178 -19.40 9.14 3.61
CA GLY A 178 -20.19 8.83 4.80
C GLY A 178 -20.15 7.34 5.18
N ASP A 179 -21.32 6.70 5.22
CA ASP A 179 -21.48 5.25 5.45
C ASP A 179 -22.04 4.49 4.22
N GLN A 180 -21.80 5.03 3.03
CA GLN A 180 -22.23 4.45 1.76
C GLN A 180 -21.33 3.29 1.29
N ASP A 181 -21.95 2.32 0.63
CA ASP A 181 -21.30 1.20 -0.07
C ASP A 181 -20.96 1.53 -1.54
N PRO A 182 -20.15 0.69 -2.22
CA PRO A 182 -19.80 0.80 -3.64
C PRO A 182 -20.93 1.02 -4.66
N ALA A 183 -22.18 0.64 -4.39
CA ALA A 183 -23.30 0.93 -5.29
C ALA A 183 -23.89 2.33 -5.10
N LYS A 184 -23.81 2.85 -3.87
CA LYS A 184 -24.27 4.20 -3.49
C LYS A 184 -23.17 5.26 -3.68
N TRP A 185 -21.89 4.91 -3.50
CA TRP A 185 -20.74 5.81 -3.63
C TRP A 185 -19.47 5.09 -4.11
N MET A 186 -18.69 5.75 -4.98
CA MET A 186 -17.36 5.32 -5.41
C MET A 186 -16.43 6.54 -5.48
N PRO A 187 -15.10 6.37 -5.29
CA PRO A 187 -14.16 7.49 -5.33
C PRO A 187 -14.25 8.34 -6.61
N PRO A 188 -14.26 9.69 -6.53
CA PRO A 188 -14.25 10.56 -7.71
C PRO A 188 -13.10 10.27 -8.70
N SER A 189 -11.94 9.86 -8.18
CA SER A 189 -10.79 9.35 -8.93
C SER A 189 -11.09 7.96 -9.52
N SER A 190 -11.59 7.92 -10.76
CA SER A 190 -11.91 6.69 -11.48
C SER A 190 -10.72 5.73 -11.64
N GLY A 191 -9.49 6.26 -11.72
CA GLY A 191 -8.26 5.47 -11.73
C GLY A 191 -8.01 4.67 -10.43
N TYR A 192 -8.71 4.99 -9.34
CA TYR A 192 -8.62 4.24 -8.08
C TYR A 192 -9.71 3.17 -7.92
N HIS A 193 -10.68 3.05 -8.84
CA HIS A 193 -11.84 2.14 -8.70
C HIS A 193 -11.45 0.66 -8.54
N CYS A 194 -10.54 0.16 -9.38
CA CYS A 194 -9.97 -1.18 -9.25
C CYS A 194 -9.35 -1.40 -7.86
N THR A 195 -8.54 -0.45 -7.37
CA THR A 195 -7.86 -0.55 -6.07
C THR A 195 -8.86 -0.53 -4.92
N TYR A 196 -9.77 0.45 -4.88
CA TYR A 196 -10.82 0.57 -3.87
C TYR A 196 -11.68 -0.69 -3.77
N ALA A 197 -12.12 -1.25 -4.90
CA ALA A 197 -12.89 -2.49 -4.91
C ALA A 197 -12.10 -3.68 -4.33
N ARG A 198 -10.82 -3.82 -4.70
CA ARG A 198 -9.93 -4.87 -4.15
C ARG A 198 -9.71 -4.71 -2.65
N MET A 199 -9.59 -3.48 -2.14
CA MET A 199 -9.50 -3.18 -0.71
C MET A 199 -10.80 -3.56 0.01
N TRP A 200 -11.94 -3.04 -0.47
CA TRP A 200 -13.26 -3.29 0.10
C TRP A 200 -13.58 -4.78 0.19
N ILE A 201 -13.38 -5.53 -0.90
CA ILE A 201 -13.59 -6.98 -0.94
C ILE A 201 -12.67 -7.69 0.06
N TRP A 202 -11.39 -7.31 0.14
CA TRP A 202 -10.45 -7.92 1.08
C TRP A 202 -10.89 -7.73 2.54
N VAL A 203 -11.42 -6.54 2.89
CA VAL A 203 -12.00 -6.29 4.21
C VAL A 203 -13.26 -7.12 4.44
N LYS A 204 -14.24 -7.07 3.53
CA LYS A 204 -15.49 -7.86 3.65
C LYS A 204 -15.18 -9.35 3.86
N HIS A 205 -14.23 -9.90 3.08
CA HIS A 205 -13.79 -11.28 3.14
C HIS A 205 -13.02 -11.63 4.43
N THR A 206 -12.11 -10.76 4.88
CA THR A 206 -11.31 -10.99 6.10
C THR A 206 -12.17 -11.08 7.37
N TYR A 207 -13.34 -10.46 7.37
CA TYR A 207 -14.20 -10.35 8.55
C TYR A 207 -15.50 -11.14 8.53
N ASP A 208 -15.78 -11.91 7.47
CA ASP A 208 -17.07 -12.59 7.23
C ASP A 208 -18.27 -11.61 7.18
N LEU A 209 -18.07 -10.41 6.61
CA LEU A 209 -19.15 -9.45 6.36
C LEU A 209 -19.90 -9.83 5.08
N THR A 210 -21.23 -9.65 5.08
CA THR A 210 -22.04 -9.85 3.88
C THR A 210 -21.88 -8.69 2.89
N ALA A 211 -22.31 -8.91 1.66
CA ALA A 211 -22.48 -7.85 0.67
C ALA A 211 -23.85 -8.00 -0.01
N ASP A 212 -24.49 -6.89 -0.38
CA ASP A 212 -25.78 -6.96 -1.10
C ASP A 212 -25.59 -7.14 -2.62
N ALA A 213 -26.69 -7.33 -3.35
CA ALA A 213 -26.65 -7.63 -4.78
C ALA A 213 -26.18 -6.43 -5.63
N ASP A 214 -26.50 -5.20 -5.24
CA ASP A 214 -26.09 -3.99 -5.93
C ASP A 214 -24.62 -3.66 -5.58
N GLU A 215 -24.24 -3.79 -4.31
CA GLU A 215 -22.86 -3.70 -3.83
C GLU A 215 -21.95 -4.66 -4.61
N LYS A 216 -22.32 -5.94 -4.69
CA LYS A 216 -21.55 -6.96 -5.43
C LYS A 216 -21.50 -6.66 -6.93
N THR A 217 -22.54 -6.06 -7.49
CA THR A 217 -22.58 -5.63 -8.90
C THR A 217 -21.63 -4.46 -9.15
N ALA A 218 -21.61 -3.46 -8.27
CA ALA A 218 -20.68 -2.32 -8.34
C ALA A 218 -19.22 -2.75 -8.15
N LEU A 219 -18.94 -3.61 -7.16
CA LEU A 219 -17.62 -4.20 -6.93
C LEU A 219 -17.13 -5.00 -8.14
N LYS A 220 -17.99 -5.83 -8.75
CA LYS A 220 -17.67 -6.58 -9.96
C LYS A 220 -17.38 -5.67 -11.16
N LYS A 221 -18.13 -4.56 -11.30
CA LYS A 221 -17.88 -3.54 -12.33
C LYS A 221 -16.54 -2.84 -12.12
N ALA A 222 -16.20 -2.48 -10.88
CA ALA A 222 -14.95 -1.81 -10.54
C ALA A 222 -13.72 -2.73 -10.68
N LEU A 223 -13.85 -4.03 -10.39
CA LEU A 223 -12.84 -5.03 -10.75
C LEU A 223 -12.64 -5.17 -12.27
N GLY A 224 -13.64 -4.79 -13.08
CA GLY A 224 -13.53 -4.69 -14.53
C GLY A 224 -12.78 -3.46 -15.04
N THR A 225 -12.22 -2.63 -14.17
CA THR A 225 -11.28 -1.54 -14.52
C THR A 225 -9.84 -1.85 -14.08
N CYS A 226 -9.55 -3.12 -13.78
CA CYS A 226 -8.21 -3.65 -13.56
C CYS A 226 -7.61 -4.22 -14.86
#